data_AF-A0AAV5YF33-F1
#
_entry.id   AF-A0AAV5YF33-F1
#
_cell.length_a   1.000
_cell.length_b   1.000
_cell.length_c   1.000
_cell.angle_alpha   90.00
_cell.angle_beta   90.00
_cell.angle_gamma   90.00
#
_symmetry.space_group_name_H-M   'P 1'
#
loop_
_entity.id
_entity.type
_entity.pdbx_description
1 polymer ?
#
loop_
_entity_poly.entity_id
_entity_poly.type
_entity_poly.pdbx_seq_one_letter_code
_entity_poly.pdbx_strand_id
1 'polypeptide(L)'
;MVAGRAAVVRTLRRRMGTYERVADLPLEIERYELEGLSRRFSEAFERRTTIFHLYGAGHEGQGEDVVYDPEAQGAQQDLGPVLELAGTWTFDAFSRHLDEIDLFPAGAPDFEVFRNYRRWGVESAALDLALRQAGRSLDEVLGRAPHPITFVVSLRLGEPPSTDGVDRRLDRYPGTRFKLDAAPDWDDALVEHLVGTGAVASIDFKG
;
A
#
# COMPACT_ATOMS: atom_id res chain seq x y z
N MET A 1 37.78 40.18 -38.00
CA MET A 1 36.44 39.76 -37.50
C MET A 1 36.29 38.26 -37.70
N VAL A 2 36.46 37.46 -36.64
CA VAL A 2 35.90 36.11 -36.56
C VAL A 2 35.35 35.98 -35.15
N ALA A 3 34.03 35.86 -35.06
CA ALA A 3 33.25 35.87 -33.83
C ALA A 3 33.41 34.56 -33.05
N GLY A 4 33.54 34.69 -31.73
CA GLY A 4 33.62 33.57 -30.79
C GLY A 4 32.29 32.80 -30.70
N ARG A 5 32.40 31.47 -30.64
CA ARG A 5 31.26 30.59 -30.32
C ARG A 5 31.18 30.44 -28.80
N ALA A 6 30.13 31.00 -28.21
CA ALA A 6 29.75 30.73 -26.84
C ALA A 6 29.26 29.27 -26.72
N ALA A 7 29.86 28.50 -25.83
CA ALA A 7 29.38 27.17 -25.47
C ALA A 7 28.11 27.30 -24.63
N VAL A 8 26.99 26.80 -25.17
CA VAL A 8 25.74 26.66 -24.40
C VAL A 8 25.90 25.45 -23.49
N VAL A 9 26.13 25.71 -22.20
CA VAL A 9 26.03 24.68 -21.16
C VAL A 9 24.56 24.32 -21.01
N ARG A 10 24.17 23.18 -21.58
CA ARG A 10 22.82 22.64 -21.46
C ARG A 10 22.76 21.87 -20.13
N THR A 11 22.28 22.52 -19.08
CA THR A 11 22.03 21.86 -17.79
C THR A 11 20.99 20.77 -18.00
N LEU A 12 21.42 19.51 -18.01
CA LEU A 12 20.53 18.36 -17.97
C LEU A 12 19.87 18.36 -16.59
N ARG A 13 18.64 18.84 -16.49
CA ARG A 13 17.78 18.59 -15.32
C ARG A 13 17.62 17.07 -15.22
N ARG A 14 18.28 16.44 -14.25
CA ARG A 14 17.96 15.08 -13.81
C ARG A 14 16.47 15.06 -13.52
N ARG A 15 15.71 14.19 -14.20
CA ARG A 15 14.31 13.98 -13.84
C ARG A 15 14.32 13.41 -12.44
N MET A 16 13.84 14.18 -11.47
CA MET A 16 13.75 13.70 -10.10
C MET A 16 12.80 12.50 -10.05
N GLY A 17 13.24 11.41 -9.43
CA GLY A 17 12.40 10.24 -9.19
C GLY A 17 11.21 10.59 -8.29
N THR A 18 10.17 9.75 -8.28
CA THR A 18 9.00 9.94 -7.39
C THR A 18 9.45 10.06 -5.92
N TYR A 19 10.36 9.19 -5.48
CA TYR A 19 10.89 9.16 -4.12
C TYR A 19 11.67 10.43 -3.76
N GLU A 20 12.52 10.93 -4.66
CA GLU A 20 13.31 12.15 -4.45
C GLU A 20 12.44 13.39 -4.17
N ARG A 21 11.13 13.37 -4.49
CA ARG A 21 10.22 14.47 -4.18
C ARG A 21 9.74 14.48 -2.73
N VAL A 22 9.74 13.33 -2.06
CA VAL A 22 9.30 13.20 -0.65
C VAL A 22 10.46 13.01 0.32
N ALA A 23 11.63 12.62 -0.18
CA ALA A 23 12.83 12.28 0.62
C ALA A 23 13.22 13.34 1.67
N ASP A 24 13.18 14.62 1.28
CA ASP A 24 13.62 15.74 2.13
C ASP A 24 12.50 16.35 2.98
N LEU A 25 11.30 15.75 3.02
CA LEU A 25 10.23 16.25 3.88
C LEU A 25 10.68 16.16 5.35
N PRO A 26 10.59 17.26 6.14
CA PRO A 26 10.88 17.20 7.56
C PRO A 26 9.83 16.35 8.27
N LEU A 27 10.27 15.61 9.28
CA LEU A 27 9.45 14.68 10.03
C LEU A 27 9.85 14.73 11.50
N GLU A 28 8.92 15.15 12.35
CA GLU A 28 9.07 15.08 13.81
C GLU A 28 8.13 14.02 14.37
N ILE A 29 8.67 13.01 15.05
CA ILE A 29 7.90 11.97 15.73
C ILE A 29 8.17 12.10 17.23
N GLU A 30 7.13 12.34 18.01
CA GLU A 30 7.17 12.40 19.48
C GLU A 30 6.86 11.04 20.10
N ARG A 31 5.87 10.33 19.54
CA ARG A 31 5.45 9.01 20.00
C ARG A 31 4.68 8.28 18.90
N TYR A 32 4.35 7.03 19.16
CA TYR A 32 3.38 6.30 18.35
C TYR A 32 2.47 5.41 19.18
N GLU A 33 1.32 5.06 18.60
CA GLU A 33 0.33 4.16 19.16
C GLU A 33 -0.07 3.11 18.10
N LEU A 34 -0.65 2.01 18.57
CA LEU A 34 -1.11 0.90 17.73
C LEU A 34 -2.62 0.73 17.92
N GLU A 35 -3.37 0.69 16.81
CA GLU A 35 -4.79 0.34 16.82
C GLU A 35 -4.98 -1.00 16.10
N GLY A 36 -5.45 -2.01 16.83
CA GLY A 36 -5.79 -3.30 16.26
C GLY A 36 -7.17 -3.30 15.60
N LEU A 37 -7.22 -3.72 14.34
CA LEU A 37 -8.46 -3.92 13.60
C LEU A 37 -8.69 -5.40 13.34
N SER A 38 -9.95 -5.82 13.37
CA SER A 38 -10.35 -7.18 13.00
C SER A 38 -11.63 -7.17 12.18
N ARG A 39 -11.64 -8.02 11.15
CA ARG A 39 -12.85 -8.30 10.37
C ARG A 39 -12.94 -9.78 10.04
N ARG A 40 -14.03 -10.41 10.48
CA ARG A 40 -14.38 -11.78 10.12
C ARG A 40 -15.15 -11.81 8.79
N PHE A 41 -14.66 -12.57 7.83
CA PHE A 41 -15.31 -12.78 6.53
C PHE A 41 -16.00 -14.15 6.43
N SER A 42 -15.50 -15.15 7.15
CA SER A 42 -16.10 -16.47 7.33
C SER A 42 -15.69 -17.04 8.68
N GLU A 43 -16.23 -18.19 9.08
CA GLU A 43 -15.78 -18.88 10.29
C GLU A 43 -14.28 -19.21 10.25
N ALA A 44 -13.79 -19.59 9.07
CA ALA A 44 -12.39 -19.96 8.83
C ALA A 44 -11.45 -18.79 8.52
N PHE A 45 -11.97 -17.56 8.30
CA PHE A 45 -11.15 -16.43 7.91
C PHE A 45 -11.52 -15.15 8.68
N GLU A 46 -10.64 -14.79 9.61
CA GLU A 46 -10.59 -13.50 10.28
C GLU A 46 -9.34 -12.75 9.81
N ARG A 47 -9.53 -11.54 9.31
CA ARG A 47 -8.45 -10.64 8.93
C ARG A 47 -8.17 -9.69 10.09
N ARG A 48 -6.94 -9.71 10.60
CA ARG A 48 -6.45 -8.73 11.58
C ARG A 48 -5.42 -7.80 10.96
N THR A 49 -5.48 -6.51 11.23
CA THR A 49 -4.47 -5.53 10.80
C THR A 49 -4.16 -4.59 11.96
N THR A 50 -3.09 -3.82 11.84
CA THR A 50 -2.69 -2.83 12.84
C THR A 50 -2.46 -1.49 12.18
N ILE A 51 -3.12 -0.44 12.66
CA ILE A 51 -2.79 0.93 12.29
C ILE A 51 -1.66 1.43 13.20
N PHE A 52 -0.59 1.93 12.58
CA PHE A 52 0.42 2.74 13.25
C PHE A 52 -0.04 4.20 13.24
N HIS A 53 -0.23 4.76 14.43
CA HIS A 53 -0.49 6.19 14.61
C HIS A 53 0.80 6.86 15.05
N LEU A 54 1.44 7.65 14.18
CA LEU A 54 2.61 8.45 14.55
C LEU A 54 2.16 9.87 14.88
N TYR A 55 2.61 10.39 16.02
CA TYR A 55 2.28 11.74 16.47
C TYR A 55 3.52 12.60 16.57
N GLY A 56 3.41 13.87 16.16
CA GLY A 56 4.45 14.86 16.40
C GLY A 56 4.11 16.23 15.82
N ALA A 57 4.62 17.29 16.43
CA ALA A 57 4.35 18.68 16.05
C ALA A 57 2.84 19.01 15.97
N GLY A 58 2.03 18.40 16.84
CA GLY A 58 0.57 18.58 16.86
C GLY A 58 -0.20 17.88 15.73
N HIS A 59 0.47 17.07 14.91
CA HIS A 59 -0.14 16.29 13.84
C HIS A 59 -0.10 14.78 14.14
N GLU A 60 -0.91 14.04 13.39
CA GLU A 60 -0.97 12.58 13.40
C GLU A 60 -0.90 12.08 11.96
N GLY A 61 -0.04 11.09 11.70
CA GLY A 61 0.00 10.33 10.46
C GLY A 61 -0.33 8.86 10.68
N GLN A 62 -0.99 8.25 9.70
CA GLN A 62 -1.52 6.88 9.81
C GLN A 62 -1.02 5.97 8.68
N GLY A 63 -0.75 4.72 9.02
CA GLY A 63 -0.38 3.68 8.06
C GLY A 63 -0.73 2.30 8.58
N GLU A 64 -1.18 1.42 7.68
CA GLU A 64 -1.69 0.10 8.04
C GLU A 64 -0.67 -1.00 7.77
N ASP A 65 -0.36 -1.80 8.79
CA ASP A 65 0.32 -3.07 8.61
C ASP A 65 -0.65 -4.13 8.08
N VAL A 66 -0.38 -4.55 6.85
CA VAL A 66 -1.14 -5.58 6.13
C VAL A 66 -0.50 -6.96 6.17
N VAL A 67 0.40 -7.27 7.10
CA VAL A 67 0.82 -8.66 7.38
C VAL A 67 -0.40 -9.56 7.57
N TYR A 68 -0.43 -10.69 6.86
CA TYR A 68 -1.60 -11.58 6.80
C TYR A 68 -1.71 -12.55 7.99
N ASP A 69 -0.61 -12.79 8.70
CA ASP A 69 -0.60 -13.64 9.89
C ASP A 69 -1.27 -12.92 11.08
N PRO A 70 -2.41 -13.42 11.59
CA PRO A 70 -3.09 -12.83 12.74
C PRO A 70 -2.31 -12.96 14.05
N GLU A 71 -1.42 -13.95 14.19
CA GLU A 71 -0.58 -14.13 15.39
C GLU A 71 0.53 -13.06 15.41
N ALA A 72 1.21 -12.82 14.29
CA ALA A 72 2.16 -11.72 14.16
C ALA A 72 1.53 -10.34 14.43
N GLN A 73 0.26 -10.13 14.06
CA GLN A 73 -0.48 -8.90 14.38
C GLN A 73 -0.76 -8.79 15.88
N GLY A 74 -1.23 -9.87 16.50
CA GLY A 74 -1.48 -9.91 17.95
C GLY A 74 -0.21 -9.69 18.77
N ALA A 75 0.86 -10.38 18.42
CA ALA A 75 2.13 -10.27 19.12
C ALA A 75 2.72 -8.85 19.06
N GLN A 76 2.55 -8.16 17.94
CA GLN A 76 2.93 -6.75 17.81
C GLN A 76 2.09 -5.84 18.71
N GLN A 77 0.77 -6.05 18.75
CA GLN A 77 -0.14 -5.26 19.59
C GLN A 77 0.15 -5.48 21.08
N ASP A 78 0.44 -6.72 21.49
CA ASP A 78 0.77 -7.09 22.86
C ASP A 78 2.10 -6.48 23.34
N LEU A 79 3.09 -6.36 22.44
CA LEU A 79 4.34 -5.67 22.74
C LEU A 79 4.15 -4.16 22.92
N GLY A 80 3.18 -3.56 22.22
CA GLY A 80 2.92 -2.13 22.25
C GLY A 80 4.00 -1.29 21.55
N PRO A 81 4.11 0.01 21.87
CA PRO A 81 4.94 0.94 21.11
C PRO A 81 6.43 0.90 21.52
N VAL A 82 7.10 -0.22 21.28
CA VAL A 82 8.50 -0.47 21.70
C VAL A 82 9.58 -0.10 20.68
N LEU A 83 9.21 0.22 19.43
CA LEU A 83 10.14 0.56 18.36
C LEU A 83 10.71 1.98 18.56
N GLU A 84 11.99 2.16 18.27
CA GLU A 84 12.68 3.46 18.40
C GLU A 84 12.34 4.39 17.22
N LEU A 85 11.08 4.83 17.11
CA LEU A 85 10.61 5.68 16.00
C LEU A 85 10.66 7.18 16.30
N ALA A 86 10.64 7.57 17.58
CA ALA A 86 10.65 8.97 18.00
C ALA A 86 11.97 9.66 17.64
N GLY A 87 11.89 10.91 17.16
CA GLY A 87 13.03 11.70 16.75
C GLY A 87 12.71 12.78 15.73
N THR A 88 13.74 13.51 15.34
CA THR A 88 13.68 14.49 14.25
C THR A 88 14.41 13.92 13.03
N TRP A 89 13.71 13.88 11.90
CA TRP A 89 14.15 13.20 10.70
C TRP A 89 13.87 14.04 9.44
N THR A 90 14.49 13.63 8.34
CA THR A 90 13.81 13.71 7.03
C THR A 90 13.11 12.38 6.76
N PHE A 91 12.13 12.36 5.85
CA PHE A 91 11.49 11.10 5.46
C PHE A 91 12.51 10.04 5.00
N ASP A 92 13.52 10.44 4.23
CA ASP A 92 14.61 9.57 3.76
C ASP A 92 15.51 9.07 4.90
N ALA A 93 15.86 9.92 5.87
CA ALA A 93 16.62 9.50 7.04
C ALA A 93 15.84 8.51 7.91
N PHE A 94 14.54 8.74 8.12
CA PHE A 94 13.67 7.81 8.83
C PHE A 94 13.54 6.47 8.10
N SER A 95 13.32 6.49 6.79
CA SER A 95 13.25 5.25 5.99
C SER A 95 14.55 4.44 6.08
N ARG A 96 15.73 5.08 6.11
CA ARG A 96 17.01 4.37 6.36
C ARG A 96 17.14 3.86 7.79
N HIS A 97 16.66 4.60 8.79
CA HIS A 97 16.64 4.13 10.18
C HIS A 97 15.84 2.82 10.32
N LEU A 98 14.78 2.62 9.53
CA LEU A 98 14.04 1.35 9.49
C LEU A 98 14.87 0.16 8.97
N ASP A 99 16.03 0.37 8.34
CA ASP A 99 16.97 -0.71 8.00
C ASP A 99 17.77 -1.19 9.21
N GLU A 100 17.84 -0.38 10.27
CA GLU A 100 18.69 -0.61 11.45
C GLU A 100 17.92 -1.23 12.62
N ILE A 101 16.58 -1.17 12.60
CA ILE A 101 15.71 -1.70 13.65
C ILE A 101 14.93 -2.94 13.20
N ASP A 102 14.68 -3.85 14.14
CA ASP A 102 13.82 -5.00 13.90
C ASP A 102 12.35 -4.61 14.06
N LEU A 103 11.58 -4.64 12.96
CA LEU A 103 10.13 -4.41 12.97
C LEU A 103 9.33 -5.65 13.42
N PHE A 104 10.00 -6.76 13.70
CA PHE A 104 9.41 -8.01 14.17
C PHE A 104 10.05 -8.49 15.48
N PRO A 105 10.13 -7.64 16.53
CA PRO A 105 10.83 -7.98 17.77
C PRO A 105 10.14 -9.10 18.57
N ALA A 106 8.88 -9.44 18.24
CA ALA A 106 8.15 -10.57 18.80
C ALA A 106 8.58 -11.93 18.23
N GLY A 107 9.29 -11.95 17.09
CA GLY A 107 9.62 -13.17 16.36
C GLY A 107 9.61 -12.96 14.85
N ALA A 108 10.49 -13.68 14.15
CA ALA A 108 10.60 -13.57 12.70
C ALA A 108 9.26 -13.92 12.01
N PRO A 109 8.89 -13.20 10.92
CA PRO A 109 7.69 -13.52 10.17
C PRO A 109 7.83 -14.83 9.40
N ASP A 110 6.70 -15.52 9.19
CA ASP A 110 6.62 -16.75 8.39
C ASP A 110 7.04 -16.56 6.93
N PHE A 111 6.84 -15.36 6.39
CA PHE A 111 7.17 -15.03 5.01
C PHE A 111 8.02 -13.76 4.95
N GLU A 112 9.10 -13.80 4.17
CA GLU A 112 10.02 -12.67 4.06
C GLU A 112 9.33 -11.40 3.54
N VAL A 113 8.32 -11.54 2.69
CA VAL A 113 7.52 -10.40 2.18
C VAL A 113 6.79 -9.64 3.28
N PHE A 114 6.50 -10.26 4.43
CA PHE A 114 5.84 -9.59 5.55
C PHE A 114 6.71 -8.47 6.14
N ARG A 115 8.04 -8.58 6.03
CA ARG A 115 8.94 -7.48 6.40
C ARG A 115 8.64 -6.21 5.61
N ASN A 116 8.37 -6.36 4.32
CA ASN A 116 8.00 -5.25 3.45
C ASN A 116 6.63 -4.67 3.83
N TYR A 117 5.64 -5.52 4.10
CA TYR A 117 4.30 -5.05 4.46
C TYR A 117 4.31 -4.20 5.73
N ARG A 118 5.01 -4.66 6.76
CA ARG A 118 5.12 -3.88 7.99
C ARG A 118 5.90 -2.60 7.80
N ARG A 119 7.03 -2.66 7.08
CA ARG A 119 7.81 -1.48 6.73
C ARG A 119 6.94 -0.45 6.01
N TRP A 120 6.18 -0.86 5.02
CA TRP A 120 5.30 0.04 4.28
C TRP A 120 4.17 0.61 5.13
N GLY A 121 3.67 -0.14 6.12
CA GLY A 121 2.75 0.38 7.13
C GLY A 121 3.37 1.54 7.91
N VAL A 122 4.58 1.36 8.44
CA VAL A 122 5.31 2.39 9.20
C VAL A 122 5.71 3.58 8.31
N GLU A 123 6.24 3.33 7.11
CA GLU A 123 6.63 4.38 6.15
C GLU A 123 5.42 5.18 5.65
N SER A 124 4.26 4.55 5.46
CA SER A 124 3.03 5.26 5.08
C SER A 124 2.57 6.20 6.19
N ALA A 125 2.62 5.76 7.44
CA ALA A 125 2.33 6.59 8.60
C ALA A 125 3.30 7.78 8.71
N ALA A 126 4.60 7.54 8.49
CA ALA A 126 5.62 8.58 8.51
C ALA A 126 5.45 9.59 7.37
N LEU A 127 5.11 9.12 6.16
CA LEU A 127 4.85 9.99 5.03
C LEU A 127 3.60 10.83 5.24
N ASP A 128 2.50 10.24 5.73
CA ASP A 128 1.28 10.97 6.07
C ASP A 128 1.56 12.04 7.13
N LEU A 129 2.32 11.72 8.18
CA LEU A 129 2.72 12.68 9.21
C LEU A 129 3.56 13.82 8.63
N ALA A 130 4.60 13.51 7.84
CA ALA A 130 5.48 14.50 7.23
C ALA A 130 4.71 15.45 6.29
N LEU A 131 3.77 14.91 5.51
CA LEU A 131 2.89 15.69 4.62
C LEU A 131 2.01 16.66 5.42
N ARG A 132 1.40 16.18 6.52
CA ARG A 132 0.55 17.00 7.40
C ARG A 132 1.34 18.08 8.11
N GLN A 133 2.52 17.77 8.64
CA GLN A 133 3.43 18.75 9.25
C GLN A 133 3.89 19.82 8.25
N ALA A 134 4.09 19.44 6.99
CA ALA A 134 4.40 20.37 5.92
C ALA A 134 3.19 21.17 5.43
N GLY A 135 1.96 20.82 5.83
CA GLY A 135 0.73 21.41 5.33
C GLY A 135 0.52 21.19 3.83
N ARG A 136 0.98 20.04 3.31
CA ARG A 136 0.96 19.72 1.87
C ARG A 136 0.32 18.36 1.63
N SER A 137 -0.42 18.27 0.54
CA SER A 137 -0.93 17.00 0.02
C SER A 137 0.15 16.24 -0.76
N LEU A 138 -0.04 14.92 -0.92
CA LEU A 138 0.88 14.08 -1.68
C LEU A 138 0.97 14.52 -3.15
N ASP A 139 -0.15 14.89 -3.77
CA ASP A 139 -0.18 15.30 -5.17
C ASP A 139 0.55 16.63 -5.42
N GLU A 140 0.50 17.56 -4.47
CA GLU A 140 1.30 18.79 -4.48
C GLU A 140 2.80 18.51 -4.35
N VAL A 141 3.21 17.61 -3.44
CA VAL A 141 4.62 17.22 -3.29
C VAL A 141 5.12 16.50 -4.55
N LEU A 142 4.30 15.60 -5.09
CA LEU A 142 4.61 14.89 -6.30
C LEU A 142 4.48 15.74 -7.57
N GLY A 143 3.89 16.94 -7.51
CA GLY A 143 3.63 17.80 -8.66
C GLY A 143 2.80 17.10 -9.74
N ARG A 144 1.76 16.36 -9.34
CA ARG A 144 0.87 15.59 -10.22
C ARG A 144 -0.57 16.02 -9.98
N ALA A 145 -1.36 16.14 -11.02
CA ALA A 145 -2.80 16.32 -10.86
C ALA A 145 -3.45 14.95 -10.54
N PRO A 146 -4.30 14.86 -9.50
CA PRO A 146 -5.13 13.68 -9.30
C PRO A 146 -6.06 13.47 -10.49
N HIS A 147 -6.18 12.21 -10.93
CA HIS A 147 -7.11 11.81 -12.00
C HIS A 147 -8.04 10.71 -11.49
N PRO A 148 -9.27 10.61 -12.01
CA PRO A 148 -10.17 9.50 -11.69
C PRO A 148 -9.51 8.15 -11.99
N ILE A 149 -9.69 7.20 -11.09
CA ILE A 149 -9.26 5.81 -11.27
C ILE A 149 -10.48 4.89 -11.41
N THR A 150 -10.32 3.82 -12.18
CA THR A 150 -11.36 2.81 -12.37
C THR A 150 -11.11 1.62 -11.44
N PHE A 151 -12.09 1.32 -10.60
CA PHE A 151 -12.06 0.15 -9.73
C PHE A 151 -12.70 -1.06 -10.41
N VAL A 152 -12.23 -2.25 -10.03
CA VAL A 152 -12.80 -3.53 -10.43
C VAL A 152 -13.19 -4.31 -9.18
N VAL A 153 -14.22 -5.14 -9.29
CA VAL A 153 -14.62 -6.08 -8.24
C VAL A 153 -13.70 -7.30 -8.31
N SER A 154 -12.91 -7.51 -7.27
CA SER A 154 -12.09 -8.73 -7.12
C SER A 154 -12.95 -9.87 -6.60
N LEU A 155 -12.93 -11.01 -7.30
CA LEU A 155 -13.75 -12.16 -6.93
C LEU A 155 -13.04 -13.49 -7.25
N ARG A 156 -13.25 -14.49 -6.40
CA ARG A 156 -13.02 -15.91 -6.72
C ARG A 156 -14.33 -16.54 -7.18
N LEU A 157 -14.28 -17.47 -8.13
CA LEU A 157 -15.48 -18.15 -8.65
C LEU A 157 -15.98 -19.30 -7.77
N GLY A 158 -15.30 -19.58 -6.65
CA GLY A 158 -15.65 -20.68 -5.74
C GLY A 158 -15.02 -22.00 -6.17
N GLU A 159 -15.33 -23.05 -5.41
CA GLU A 159 -14.93 -24.44 -5.66
C GLU A 159 -16.19 -25.33 -5.53
N PRO A 160 -16.75 -25.88 -6.63
CA PRO A 160 -16.33 -25.69 -8.02
C PRO A 160 -16.58 -24.25 -8.53
N PRO A 161 -15.86 -23.79 -9.57
CA PRO A 161 -16.00 -22.45 -10.11
C PRO A 161 -17.36 -22.25 -10.80
N SER A 162 -18.03 -21.12 -10.53
CA SER A 162 -19.30 -20.73 -11.14
C SER A 162 -19.34 -19.24 -11.50
N THR A 163 -20.06 -18.90 -12.57
CA THR A 163 -20.29 -17.52 -13.04
C THR A 163 -21.43 -16.81 -12.29
N ASP A 164 -22.21 -17.52 -11.46
CA ASP A 164 -23.40 -16.99 -10.77
C ASP A 164 -23.11 -15.69 -9.99
N GLY A 165 -21.92 -15.62 -9.38
CA GLY A 165 -21.48 -14.45 -8.62
C GLY A 165 -21.21 -13.22 -9.49
N VAL A 166 -20.75 -13.43 -10.73
CA VAL A 166 -20.55 -12.40 -11.75
C VAL A 166 -21.90 -11.96 -12.29
N ASP A 167 -22.72 -12.90 -12.73
CA ASP A 167 -24.02 -12.65 -13.37
C ASP A 167 -24.95 -11.86 -12.44
N ARG A 168 -25.09 -12.30 -11.18
CA ARG A 168 -25.91 -11.60 -10.18
C ARG A 168 -25.47 -10.15 -9.94
N ARG A 169 -24.17 -9.86 -10.06
CA ARG A 169 -23.64 -8.50 -9.88
C ARG A 169 -23.88 -7.66 -11.13
N LEU A 170 -23.76 -8.24 -12.32
CA LEU A 170 -24.08 -7.55 -13.57
C LEU A 170 -25.58 -7.24 -13.69
N ASP A 171 -26.45 -8.16 -13.29
CA ASP A 171 -27.90 -7.93 -13.26
C ASP A 171 -28.28 -6.70 -12.43
N ARG A 172 -27.59 -6.49 -11.31
CA ARG A 172 -27.81 -5.34 -10.43
C ARG A 172 -27.04 -4.10 -10.85
N TYR A 173 -25.84 -4.29 -11.38
CA TYR A 173 -24.88 -3.23 -11.71
C TYR A 173 -24.20 -3.54 -13.07
N PRO A 174 -24.87 -3.23 -14.20
CA PRO A 174 -24.41 -3.63 -15.53
C PRO A 174 -23.05 -3.07 -15.95
N GLY A 175 -22.60 -1.98 -15.33
CA GLY A 175 -21.29 -1.37 -15.59
C GLY A 175 -20.12 -1.97 -14.79
N THR A 176 -20.37 -2.99 -13.95
CA THR A 176 -19.34 -3.58 -13.10
C THR A 176 -18.26 -4.25 -13.93
N ARG A 177 -17.00 -4.00 -13.57
CA ARG A 177 -15.83 -4.69 -14.12
C ARG A 177 -15.22 -5.61 -13.09
N PHE A 178 -14.66 -6.74 -13.53
CA PHE A 178 -14.16 -7.77 -12.63
C PHE A 178 -12.67 -8.04 -12.80
N LYS A 179 -12.01 -8.30 -11.68
CA LYS A 179 -10.75 -9.03 -11.62
C LYS A 179 -11.03 -10.39 -11.01
N LEU A 180 -10.73 -11.45 -11.74
CA LEU A 180 -11.02 -12.82 -11.29
C LEU A 180 -9.72 -13.56 -10.97
N ASP A 181 -9.71 -14.25 -9.83
CA ASP A 181 -8.62 -15.15 -9.45
C ASP A 181 -8.77 -16.45 -10.25
N ALA A 182 -7.79 -16.78 -11.10
CA ALA A 182 -7.80 -18.02 -11.86
C ALA A 182 -7.66 -19.22 -10.92
N ALA A 183 -8.37 -20.30 -11.24
CA ALA A 183 -8.17 -21.62 -10.65
C ALA A 183 -7.97 -22.66 -11.77
N PRO A 184 -7.24 -23.76 -11.52
CA PRO A 184 -6.91 -24.74 -12.57
C PRO A 184 -8.11 -25.48 -13.17
N ASP A 185 -9.26 -25.44 -12.52
CA ASP A 185 -10.47 -26.20 -12.84
C ASP A 185 -11.49 -25.42 -13.69
N TRP A 186 -11.11 -24.26 -14.23
CA TRP A 186 -11.94 -23.53 -15.17
C TRP A 186 -11.99 -24.26 -16.52
N ASP A 187 -13.19 -24.54 -17.00
CA ASP A 187 -13.42 -25.15 -18.31
C ASP A 187 -13.67 -24.10 -19.42
N ASP A 188 -13.62 -24.56 -20.67
CA ASP A 188 -13.83 -23.70 -21.85
C ASP A 188 -15.21 -23.03 -21.83
N ALA A 189 -16.24 -23.70 -21.32
CA ALA A 189 -17.61 -23.17 -21.27
C ALA A 189 -17.73 -22.00 -20.28
N LEU A 190 -17.12 -22.12 -19.10
CA LEU A 190 -17.03 -21.05 -18.11
C LEU A 190 -16.26 -19.86 -18.68
N VAL A 191 -15.13 -20.11 -19.35
CA VAL A 191 -14.33 -19.05 -19.98
C VAL A 191 -15.12 -18.35 -21.10
N GLU A 192 -15.80 -19.11 -21.97
CA GLU A 192 -16.64 -18.58 -23.03
C GLU A 192 -17.75 -17.68 -22.47
N HIS A 193 -18.43 -18.11 -21.40
CA HIS A 193 -19.43 -17.30 -20.72
C HIS A 193 -18.85 -15.99 -20.19
N LEU A 194 -17.71 -16.05 -19.47
CA LEU A 194 -17.05 -14.86 -18.93
C LEU A 194 -16.64 -13.88 -20.04
N VAL A 195 -16.13 -14.36 -21.17
CA VAL A 195 -15.84 -13.54 -22.35
C VAL A 195 -17.12 -12.90 -22.87
N GLY A 196 -18.21 -13.67 -22.97
CA GLY A 196 -19.53 -13.21 -23.40
C GLY A 196 -20.10 -12.05 -22.57
N THR A 197 -19.74 -11.96 -21.28
CA THR A 197 -20.15 -10.82 -20.43
C THR A 197 -19.50 -9.50 -20.85
N GLY A 198 -18.32 -9.54 -21.48
CA GLY A 198 -17.50 -8.37 -21.75
C GLY A 198 -17.06 -7.59 -20.50
N ALA A 199 -17.24 -8.14 -19.29
CA ALA A 199 -17.08 -7.43 -18.03
C ALA A 199 -15.76 -7.73 -17.30
N VAL A 200 -15.01 -8.74 -17.73
CA VAL A 200 -13.72 -9.10 -17.13
C VAL A 200 -12.63 -8.14 -17.60
N ALA A 201 -12.00 -7.43 -16.66
CA ALA A 201 -10.91 -6.48 -16.92
C ALA A 201 -9.53 -7.14 -16.79
N SER A 202 -9.39 -8.13 -15.92
CA SER A 202 -8.13 -8.84 -15.70
C SER A 202 -8.35 -10.21 -15.08
N ILE A 203 -7.47 -11.16 -15.40
CA ILE A 203 -7.36 -12.45 -14.72
C ILE A 203 -6.05 -12.46 -13.93
N ASP A 204 -6.10 -12.90 -12.67
CA ASP A 204 -4.95 -13.02 -11.78
C ASP A 204 -4.59 -14.49 -11.59
N PHE A 205 -3.49 -14.89 -12.24
CA PHE A 205 -2.91 -16.21 -12.10
C PHE A 205 -2.13 -16.27 -10.79
N LYS A 206 -2.68 -17.00 -9.82
CA LYS A 206 -1.98 -17.33 -8.59
C LYS A 206 -0.92 -18.40 -8.93
N GLY A 207 0.33 -17.96 -9.08
CA GLY A 207 1.49 -18.83 -9.30
C GLY A 207 1.92 -19.59 -8.06
#